data_AF-A0A958MAX5-F1
#
_entry.id   AF-A0A958MAX5-F1
#
_cell.length_a   1.000
_cell.length_b   1.000
_cell.length_c   1.000
_cell.angle_alpha   90.00
_cell.angle_beta   90.00
_cell.angle_gamma   90.00
#
_symmetry.space_group_name_H-M   'P 1'
#
loop_
_entity.id
_entity.type
_entity.pdbx_description
1 polymer ?
#
loop_
_entity_poly.entity_id
_entity_poly.type
_entity_poly.pdbx_seq_one_letter_code
_entity_poly.pdbx_strand_id
1 'polypeptide(L)'
;MLLILFATSCSKEPAVPEEDRQVAEQAAEEYMMAEKIFENVFQSVDKNAKQQGDLNGYKTDGSDLETRGGCPSVSFSKAENGLFPAILELDFGTGCTDDGNAVVAGKITAEFTGLLWKEGTTISLSFTDYSYAG
;
A
#
# COMPACT_ATOMS: atom_id res chain seq x y z
N MET A 1 -56.78 -2.70 -26.67
CA MET A 1 -56.31 -2.80 -25.28
C MET A 1 -55.45 -4.06 -25.20
N LEU A 2 -54.15 -3.92 -25.44
CA LEU A 2 -53.18 -5.03 -25.51
C LEU A 2 -52.57 -5.20 -24.11
N LEU A 3 -52.91 -6.28 -23.42
CA LEU A 3 -52.31 -6.64 -22.13
C LEU A 3 -50.91 -7.20 -22.39
N ILE A 4 -49.87 -6.43 -22.07
CA ILE A 4 -48.48 -6.92 -22.03
C ILE A 4 -48.29 -7.65 -20.70
N LEU A 5 -48.28 -8.98 -20.74
CA LEU A 5 -47.86 -9.85 -19.65
C LEU A 5 -46.33 -9.79 -19.55
N PHE A 6 -45.80 -9.05 -18.59
CA PHE A 6 -44.40 -9.16 -18.20
C PHE A 6 -44.21 -10.50 -17.49
N ALA A 7 -43.66 -11.49 -18.20
CA ALA A 7 -43.18 -12.72 -17.58
C ALA A 7 -41.91 -12.40 -16.79
N THR A 8 -42.03 -12.21 -15.47
CA THR A 8 -40.90 -12.22 -14.56
C THR A 8 -40.43 -13.68 -14.44
N SER A 9 -39.52 -14.09 -15.31
CA SER A 9 -38.83 -15.38 -15.20
C SER A 9 -37.81 -15.31 -14.05
N CYS A 10 -38.25 -15.54 -12.82
CA CYS A 10 -37.34 -15.95 -11.75
C CYS A 10 -36.97 -17.41 -12.02
N SER A 11 -35.83 -17.63 -12.69
CA SER A 11 -35.17 -18.93 -12.63
C SER A 11 -34.87 -19.20 -11.17
N LYS A 12 -35.42 -20.28 -10.61
CA LYS A 12 -35.12 -20.72 -9.25
C LYS A 12 -33.61 -20.97 -9.19
N GLU A 13 -32.86 -20.05 -8.58
CA GLU A 13 -31.44 -20.25 -8.36
C GLU A 13 -31.26 -21.55 -7.58
N PRO A 14 -30.28 -22.41 -7.95
CA PRO A 14 -29.94 -23.55 -7.13
C PRO A 14 -29.64 -23.02 -5.73
N ALA A 15 -30.25 -23.64 -4.71
CA ALA A 15 -30.01 -23.26 -3.33
C ALA A 15 -28.53 -23.55 -3.03
N VAL A 16 -27.69 -22.52 -3.10
CA VAL A 16 -26.32 -22.57 -2.58
C VAL A 16 -26.46 -22.68 -1.07
N PRO A 17 -25.81 -23.68 -0.45
CA PRO A 17 -25.75 -23.76 1.01
C PRO A 17 -25.31 -22.42 1.59
N GLU A 18 -25.97 -21.98 2.67
CA GLU A 18 -25.64 -20.72 3.34
C GLU A 18 -24.16 -20.65 3.72
N GLU A 19 -23.57 -21.79 4.11
CA GLU A 19 -22.14 -21.95 4.37
C GLU A 19 -21.27 -21.61 3.16
N ASP A 20 -21.61 -22.13 1.98
CA ASP A 20 -20.86 -21.85 0.74
C ASP A 20 -20.96 -20.36 0.35
N ARG A 21 -22.10 -19.71 0.62
CA ARG A 21 -22.25 -18.27 0.41
C ARG A 21 -21.37 -17.46 1.37
N GLN A 22 -21.38 -17.81 2.66
CA GLN A 22 -20.55 -17.15 3.67
C GLN A 22 -19.06 -17.29 3.39
N VAL A 23 -18.61 -18.47 2.94
CA VAL A 23 -17.21 -18.69 2.55
C VAL A 23 -16.84 -17.83 1.34
N ALA A 24 -17.72 -17.71 0.35
CA ALA A 24 -17.49 -16.86 -0.82
C ALA A 24 -17.45 -15.36 -0.45
N GLU A 25 -18.34 -14.92 0.45
CA GLU A 25 -18.37 -13.55 0.98
C GLU A 25 -17.09 -13.23 1.77
N GLN A 26 -16.69 -14.11 2.70
CA GLN A 26 -15.46 -13.96 3.47
C GLN A 26 -14.22 -13.90 2.57
N ALA A 27 -14.13 -14.79 1.57
CA ALA A 27 -13.03 -14.76 0.62
C ALA A 27 -12.96 -13.43 -0.12
N ALA A 28 -14.10 -12.89 -0.56
CA ALA A 28 -14.17 -11.60 -1.23
C ALA A 28 -13.70 -10.45 -0.31
N GLU A 29 -14.10 -10.46 0.96
CA GLU A 29 -13.64 -9.49 1.95
C GLU A 29 -12.13 -9.56 2.19
N GLU A 30 -11.58 -10.77 2.31
CA GLU A 30 -10.13 -10.99 2.46
C GLU A 30 -9.34 -10.47 1.26
N TYR A 31 -9.83 -10.70 0.04
CA TYR A 31 -9.21 -10.16 -1.18
C TYR A 31 -9.22 -8.62 -1.20
N MET A 32 -10.35 -8.00 -0.86
CA MET A 32 -10.46 -6.54 -0.81
C MET A 32 -9.53 -5.94 0.26
N MET A 33 -9.39 -6.60 1.40
CA MET A 33 -8.46 -6.17 2.45
C MET A 33 -7.01 -6.27 1.97
N ALA A 34 -6.63 -7.37 1.32
CA ALA A 34 -5.27 -7.54 0.79
C ALA A 34 -4.91 -6.46 -0.25
N GLU A 35 -5.84 -6.12 -1.15
CA GLU A 35 -5.65 -5.06 -2.14
C GLU A 35 -5.46 -3.69 -1.47
N LYS A 36 -6.29 -3.37 -0.46
CA LYS A 36 -6.19 -2.12 0.30
C LYS A 36 -4.85 -2.00 1.04
N ILE A 37 -4.36 -3.10 1.62
CA ILE A 37 -3.05 -3.13 2.30
C ILE A 37 -1.94 -2.87 1.28
N PHE A 38 -1.96 -3.56 0.14
CA PHE A 38 -0.95 -3.39 -0.89
C PHE A 38 -0.94 -1.95 -1.44
N GLU A 39 -2.12 -1.40 -1.70
CA GLU A 39 -2.28 -0.01 -2.16
C GLU A 39 -1.75 0.98 -1.11
N ASN A 40 -2.08 0.79 0.17
CA ASN A 40 -1.57 1.65 1.24
C ASN A 40 -0.05 1.62 1.31
N VAL A 41 0.56 0.43 1.34
CA VAL A 41 2.02 0.28 1.35
C VAL A 41 2.66 1.00 0.16
N PHE A 42 2.12 0.78 -1.04
CA PHE A 42 2.66 1.40 -2.26
C PHE A 42 2.53 2.93 -2.21
N GLN A 43 1.36 3.45 -1.81
CA GLN A 43 1.11 4.89 -1.68
C GLN A 43 2.02 5.53 -0.63
N SER A 44 2.22 4.90 0.53
CA SER A 44 3.10 5.43 1.59
C SER A 44 4.55 5.48 1.12
N VAL A 45 5.04 4.42 0.47
CA VAL A 45 6.41 4.38 -0.08
C VAL A 45 6.58 5.41 -1.19
N ASP A 46 5.67 5.46 -2.16
CA ASP A 46 5.72 6.39 -3.29
C ASP A 46 5.65 7.85 -2.84
N LYS A 47 4.72 8.20 -1.93
CA LYS A 47 4.59 9.56 -1.36
C LYS A 47 5.89 10.02 -0.72
N ASN A 48 6.52 9.18 0.10
CA ASN A 48 7.75 9.55 0.79
C ASN A 48 8.97 9.50 -0.13
N ALA A 49 9.06 8.54 -1.06
CA ALA A 49 10.13 8.46 -2.05
C ALA A 49 10.12 9.68 -3.00
N LYS A 50 8.94 10.14 -3.42
CA LYS A 50 8.78 11.37 -4.23
C LYS A 50 9.27 12.63 -3.54
N GLN A 51 9.33 12.63 -2.21
CA GLN A 51 9.84 13.73 -1.40
C GLN A 51 11.36 13.65 -1.18
N GLN A 52 12.03 12.58 -1.64
CA GLN A 52 13.49 12.46 -1.59
C GLN A 52 14.11 12.94 -2.89
N GLY A 53 14.90 14.02 -2.84
CA GLY A 53 15.59 14.56 -4.03
C GLY A 53 16.52 13.53 -4.69
N ASP A 54 17.16 12.74 -3.83
CA ASP A 54 18.04 11.64 -4.20
C ASP A 54 17.33 10.44 -4.88
N LEU A 55 16.01 10.28 -4.71
CA LEU A 55 15.23 9.23 -5.42
C LEU A 55 14.46 9.78 -6.62
N ASN A 56 13.94 11.01 -6.53
CA ASN A 56 13.09 11.60 -7.57
C ASN A 56 13.90 12.33 -8.68
N GLY A 57 15.22 12.52 -8.49
CA GLY A 57 16.12 13.17 -9.46
C GLY A 57 16.10 14.71 -9.41
N TYR A 58 15.37 15.31 -8.47
CA TYR A 58 15.27 16.75 -8.26
C TYR A 58 15.86 17.10 -6.88
N LYS A 59 17.16 17.43 -6.85
CA LYS A 59 17.78 18.03 -5.66
C LYS A 59 17.26 19.45 -5.50
N THR A 60 16.27 19.65 -4.64
CA THR A 60 15.94 21.00 -4.16
C THR A 60 16.80 21.31 -2.94
N ASP A 61 17.21 22.56 -2.76
CA ASP A 61 17.96 23.01 -1.57
C ASP A 61 17.18 22.83 -0.24
N GLY A 62 15.91 22.42 -0.31
CA GLY A 62 15.10 22.00 0.83
C GLY A 62 15.44 20.56 1.23
N SER A 63 15.85 20.39 2.49
CA SER A 63 16.26 19.14 3.14
C SER A 63 15.60 17.88 2.59
N ASP A 64 16.41 16.97 2.04
CA ASP A 64 16.07 15.55 1.92
C ASP A 64 15.52 15.04 3.27
N LEU A 65 14.60 14.06 3.27
CA LEU A 65 13.94 13.58 4.50
C LEU A 65 14.88 12.70 5.35
N GLU A 66 16.17 13.04 5.48
CA GLU A 66 17.17 12.22 6.18
C GLU A 66 16.67 11.81 7.57
N THR A 67 15.88 12.67 8.23
CA THR A 67 14.93 12.23 9.25
C THR A 67 13.73 13.18 9.33
N ARG A 68 12.51 12.72 9.04
CA ARG A 68 11.28 13.47 9.35
C ARG A 68 10.51 12.75 10.46
N GLY A 69 10.32 13.43 11.59
CA GLY A 69 9.41 12.97 12.65
C GLY A 69 7.95 13.04 12.19
N GLY A 70 7.11 12.15 12.72
CA GLY A 70 5.69 12.07 12.38
C GLY A 70 5.20 10.63 12.36
N CYS A 71 4.09 10.42 11.65
CA CYS A 71 3.56 9.11 11.33
C CYS A 71 3.57 8.96 9.80
N PRO A 72 4.43 8.11 9.22
CA PRO A 72 5.55 7.39 9.85
C PRO A 72 6.75 8.29 10.15
N SER A 73 7.65 7.83 11.02
CA SER A 73 9.02 8.32 11.10
C SER A 73 9.77 7.87 9.84
N VAL A 74 10.32 8.82 9.08
CA VAL A 74 10.99 8.53 7.81
C VAL A 74 12.50 8.59 8.00
N SER A 75 13.20 7.53 7.58
CA SER A 75 14.66 7.52 7.47
C SER A 75 15.07 7.23 6.02
N PHE A 76 16.20 7.80 5.61
CA PHE A 76 16.77 7.55 4.28
C PHE A 76 18.28 7.34 4.40
N SER A 77 18.78 6.29 3.74
CA SER A 77 20.22 5.99 3.70
C SER A 77 20.66 5.53 2.31
N LYS A 78 21.94 5.72 2.03
CA LYS A 78 22.58 5.46 0.75
C LYS A 78 23.74 4.50 0.97
N ALA A 79 24.06 3.68 -0.03
CA ALA A 79 25.25 2.83 0.02
C ALA A 79 26.54 3.65 0.17
N GLU A 80 27.55 3.14 0.87
CA GLU A 80 28.80 3.89 1.12
C GLU A 80 29.54 4.30 -0.16
N ASN A 81 29.35 3.54 -1.25
CA ASN A 81 30.06 3.73 -2.52
C ASN A 81 29.22 4.40 -3.62
N GLY A 82 28.06 4.97 -3.29
CA GLY A 82 27.22 5.63 -4.28
C GLY A 82 25.82 5.95 -3.80
N LEU A 83 24.94 6.25 -4.76
CA LEU A 83 23.55 6.58 -4.44
C LEU A 83 22.70 5.33 -4.21
N PHE A 84 22.99 4.23 -4.92
CA PHE A 84 22.21 3.00 -4.90
C PHE A 84 23.06 1.79 -4.48
N PRO A 85 22.51 0.79 -3.78
CA PRO A 85 21.12 0.75 -3.29
C PRO A 85 20.83 1.86 -2.28
N ALA A 86 19.64 2.43 -2.39
CA ALA A 86 19.13 3.45 -1.47
C ALA A 86 18.04 2.82 -0.63
N ILE A 87 18.01 3.09 0.66
CA ILE A 87 17.07 2.50 1.60
C ILE A 87 16.21 3.62 2.18
N LEU A 88 14.90 3.53 1.97
CA LEU A 88 13.88 4.33 2.62
C LEU A 88 13.20 3.48 3.69
N GLU A 89 13.21 3.90 4.95
CA GLU A 89 12.43 3.26 5.99
C GLU A 89 11.28 4.16 6.45
N LEU A 90 10.11 3.54 6.63
CA LEU A 90 8.92 4.14 7.18
C LEU A 90 8.56 3.38 8.46
N ASP A 91 8.86 3.98 9.61
CA ASP A 91 8.60 3.39 10.92
C ASP A 91 7.35 4.02 11.55
N PHE A 92 6.29 3.22 11.66
CA PHE A 92 5.01 3.59 12.25
C PHE A 92 4.96 3.30 13.76
N GLY A 93 6.04 2.76 14.34
CA GLY A 93 6.14 2.40 15.75
C GLY A 93 5.04 1.42 16.17
N THR A 94 4.41 1.70 17.31
CA THR A 94 3.31 0.86 17.86
C THR A 94 1.96 1.06 17.19
N GLY A 95 1.89 1.90 16.16
CA GLY A 95 0.64 2.26 15.50
C GLY A 95 0.47 3.75 15.42
N CYS A 96 0.19 4.24 14.23
CA CYS A 96 -0.23 5.61 14.02
C CYS A 96 -1.23 5.69 12.85
N THR A 97 -2.08 6.70 12.88
CA THR A 97 -3.14 6.87 11.88
C THR A 97 -2.53 7.48 10.63
N ASP A 98 -2.48 6.71 9.55
CA ASP A 98 -2.18 7.26 8.23
C ASP A 98 -3.36 8.15 7.77
N ASP A 99 -3.16 8.99 6.76
CA ASP A 99 -4.08 10.05 6.28
C ASP A 99 -5.50 9.56 5.85
N GLY A 100 -5.85 8.28 6.06
CA GLY A 100 -7.11 7.61 5.69
C GLY A 100 -7.87 6.86 6.80
N ASN A 101 -7.63 7.14 8.08
CA ASN A 101 -8.25 6.46 9.26
C ASN A 101 -7.82 5.01 9.51
N ALA A 102 -6.91 4.46 8.72
CA ALA A 102 -6.29 3.18 9.01
C ALA A 102 -5.18 3.34 10.05
N VAL A 103 -5.11 2.44 11.02
CA VAL A 103 -4.00 2.32 11.97
C VAL A 103 -2.97 1.38 11.36
N VAL A 104 -1.79 1.93 11.06
CA VAL A 104 -0.65 1.17 10.55
C VAL A 104 0.41 1.13 11.64
N ALA A 105 0.95 -0.04 11.93
CA ALA A 105 2.05 -0.23 12.89
C ALA A 105 3.19 -1.04 12.27
N GLY A 106 4.35 -1.00 12.92
CA GLY A 106 5.56 -1.66 12.45
C GLY A 106 6.33 -0.83 11.43
N LYS A 107 7.14 -1.49 10.61
CA LYS A 107 8.09 -0.84 9.71
C LYS A 107 8.01 -1.38 8.29
N ILE A 108 8.07 -0.48 7.32
CA ILE A 108 8.28 -0.78 5.89
C ILE A 108 9.69 -0.32 5.52
N THR A 109 10.48 -1.21 4.93
CA THR A 109 11.80 -0.90 4.37
C THR A 109 11.75 -1.10 2.86
N ALA A 110 11.99 -0.04 2.11
CA ALA A 110 12.04 -0.04 0.65
C ALA A 110 13.48 0.16 0.16
N GLU A 111 14.02 -0.82 -0.55
CA GLU A 111 15.34 -0.76 -1.17
C GLU A 111 15.21 -0.49 -2.67
N PHE A 112 15.84 0.59 -3.13
CA PHE A 112 15.81 1.05 -4.51
C PHE A 112 17.14 0.73 -5.19
N THR A 113 17.11 0.08 -6.36
CA THR A 113 18.32 -0.13 -7.18
C THR A 113 18.65 1.04 -8.11
N GLY A 114 17.76 2.04 -8.19
CA GLY A 114 17.87 3.19 -9.07
C GLY A 114 16.84 4.29 -8.74
N LEU A 115 16.82 5.36 -9.53
CA LEU A 115 15.86 6.46 -9.34
C LEU A 115 14.41 5.97 -9.49
N LEU A 116 13.49 6.58 -8.76
CA LEU A 116 12.10 6.15 -8.61
C LEU A 116 11.39 5.89 -9.95
N TRP A 117 11.61 6.76 -10.95
CA TRP A 117 10.97 6.67 -12.27
C TRP A 117 11.91 6.25 -13.39
N LYS A 118 13.10 5.74 -13.05
CA LYS A 118 14.05 5.26 -14.04
C LYS A 118 13.69 3.84 -14.45
N GLU A 119 13.64 3.60 -15.75
CA GLU A 119 13.46 2.26 -16.30
C GLU A 119 14.54 1.30 -15.80
N GLY A 120 14.13 0.08 -15.44
CA GLY A 120 15.01 -0.94 -14.87
C GLY A 120 15.27 -0.81 -13.37
N THR A 121 14.75 0.23 -12.70
CA THR A 121 14.76 0.30 -11.23
C THR A 121 13.88 -0.81 -10.63
N THR A 122 14.41 -1.49 -9.62
CA THR A 122 13.68 -2.43 -8.77
C THR A 122 13.52 -1.81 -7.39
N ILE A 123 12.32 -1.95 -6.82
CA ILE A 123 12.00 -1.52 -5.46
C ILE A 123 11.63 -2.77 -4.66
N SER A 124 12.51 -3.18 -3.75
CA SER A 124 12.29 -4.35 -2.89
C SER A 124 11.68 -3.87 -1.57
N LEU A 125 10.50 -4.39 -1.24
CA LEU A 125 9.80 -4.08 0.01
C LEU A 125 10.01 -5.21 1.02
N SER A 126 10.30 -4.82 2.25
CA SER A 126 10.38 -5.72 3.40
C SER A 126 9.66 -5.12 4.60
N PHE A 127 9.12 -5.98 5.44
CA PHE A 127 8.23 -5.60 6.54
C PHE A 127 8.76 -6.16 7.85
N THR A 128 8.77 -5.33 8.89
CA THR A 128 9.10 -5.76 10.26
C THR A 128 7.94 -5.42 11.17
N ASP A 129 7.33 -6.42 11.79
CA ASP A 129 6.17 -6.27 12.69
C ASP A 129 5.02 -5.43 12.09
N TYR A 130 4.88 -5.46 10.76
CA TYR A 130 3.88 -4.66 10.05
C TYR A 130 2.48 -5.17 10.31
N SER A 131 1.58 -4.26 10.66
CA SER A 131 0.15 -4.55 10.77
C SER A 131 -0.69 -3.39 10.24
N TYR A 132 -1.84 -3.76 9.70
CA TYR A 132 -2.80 -2.83 9.13
C TYR A 132 -4.17 -3.13 9.76
N ALA A 133 -4.78 -2.11 10.36
CA ALA A 133 -6.13 -2.18 10.90
C ALA A 133 -6.94 -0.99 10.37
N GLY A 134 -7.91 -1.25 9.50
CA GLY A 134 -8.77 -0.20 8.93
C GLY A 134 -9.86 -0.76 8.04
#